data_AF-A0A251X404-F1
#
_entry.id   AF-A0A251X404-F1
#
_cell.length_a   1.000
_cell.length_b   1.000
_cell.length_c   1.000
_cell.angle_alpha   90.00
_cell.angle_beta   90.00
_cell.angle_gamma   90.00
#
_symmetry.space_group_name_H-M   'P 1'
#
loop_
_entity.id
_entity.type
_entity.pdbx_description
1 polymer ?
#
loop_
_entity_poly.entity_id
_entity_poly.type
_entity_poly.pdbx_seq_one_letter_code
_entity_poly.pdbx_strand_id
1 'polypeptide(L)' 'MILAHKIELKANNKQRTYFAKACGVARFSYNWALEQWKKQYQAHKENPDLPKPTQYIPIFSESYNNTF' A
#
# COMPACT_ATOMS: atom_id res chain seq x y z
N MET A 1 -28.25 -0.34 -31.13
CA MET A 1 -27.68 0.83 -30.42
C MET A 1 -27.79 0.55 -28.93
N ILE A 2 -26.69 0.43 -28.19
CA ILE A 2 -26.71 0.16 -26.74
C ILE A 2 -26.67 1.50 -26.00
N LEU A 3 -27.72 1.83 -25.26
CA LEU A 3 -27.75 2.97 -24.35
C LEU A 3 -27.06 2.56 -23.04
N ALA A 4 -25.89 3.14 -22.74
CA ALA A 4 -25.23 2.91 -21.45
C ALA A 4 -25.91 3.76 -20.35
N HIS A 5 -26.22 3.14 -19.21
CA HIS A 5 -26.75 3.86 -18.05
C HIS A 5 -25.62 4.67 -17.41
N LYS A 6 -25.70 6.00 -17.52
CA LYS A 6 -24.71 6.91 -16.94
C LYS A 6 -25.16 7.34 -15.55
N ILE A 7 -24.49 6.83 -14.53
CA ILE A 7 -24.74 7.17 -13.13
C ILE A 7 -23.73 8.24 -12.71
N GLU A 8 -24.20 9.38 -12.21
CA GLU A 8 -23.36 10.43 -11.63
C GLU A 8 -23.54 10.49 -10.11
N LEU A 9 -22.44 10.66 -9.39
CA LEU A 9 -22.46 10.84 -7.95
C LEU A 9 -22.63 12.32 -7.61
N LYS A 10 -23.84 12.72 -7.18
CA LYS A 10 -24.12 14.11 -6.78
C LYS A 10 -23.61 14.39 -5.36
N ALA A 11 -22.30 14.61 -5.24
CA ALA A 11 -21.64 14.82 -3.96
C ALA A 11 -21.92 16.21 -3.37
N ASN A 12 -22.29 16.28 -2.09
CA ASN A 12 -22.38 17.54 -1.36
C ASN A 12 -20.97 18.11 -1.02
N ASN A 13 -20.89 19.35 -0.53
CA ASN A 13 -19.61 20.03 -0.26
C ASN A 13 -18.69 19.24 0.69
N LYS A 14 -19.25 18.56 1.71
CA LYS A 14 -18.47 17.72 2.63
C LYS A 14 -17.88 16.50 1.92
N GLN A 15 -18.69 15.81 1.11
CA GLN A 15 -18.26 14.63 0.36
C GLN A 15 -17.20 14.97 -0.68
N ARG A 16 -17.36 16.07 -1.43
CA ARG A 16 -16.35 16.55 -2.39
C ARG A 16 -15.00 16.81 -1.72
N THR A 17 -15.03 17.43 -0.54
CA THR A 17 -13.81 17.71 0.24
C THR A 17 -13.16 16.42 0.72
N TYR A 18 -13.95 15.46 1.19
CA TYR A 18 -13.44 14.15 1.59
C TYR A 18 -12.79 13.39 0.43
N PHE A 19 -13.45 13.33 -0.73
CA PHE A 19 -12.89 12.67 -1.91
C PHE A 19 -11.61 13.34 -2.41
N ALA A 20 -11.54 14.67 -2.38
CA ALA A 20 -10.31 15.39 -2.72
C ALA A 20 -9.16 15.08 -1.75
N LYS A 21 -9.46 14.91 -0.46
CA LYS A 21 -8.44 14.52 0.54
C LYS A 21 -7.99 13.06 0.41
N ALA A 22 -8.92 12.17 0.06
CA ALA A 22 -8.65 10.74 -0.07
C ALA A 22 -8.09 10.35 -1.44
N CYS A 23 -8.16 11.23 -2.44
CA CYS A 23 -7.64 10.94 -3.77
C CYS A 23 -6.11 10.75 -3.70
N GLY A 24 -5.60 9.79 -4.48
CA GLY A 24 -4.16 9.57 -4.57
C GLY A 24 -3.51 8.83 -3.39
N VAL A 25 -4.24 8.51 -2.32
CA VAL A 25 -3.70 7.76 -1.16
C VAL A 25 -3.09 6.43 -1.60
N ALA A 26 -3.78 5.66 -2.45
CA ALA A 26 -3.25 4.38 -2.97
C ALA A 26 -1.94 4.56 -3.76
N ARG A 27 -1.86 5.60 -4.60
CA ARG A 27 -0.65 5.92 -5.38
C ARG A 27 0.51 6.32 -4.46
N PHE A 28 0.22 7.14 -3.44
CA PHE A 28 1.18 7.57 -2.44
C PHE A 28 1.73 6.39 -1.65
N SER A 29 0.86 5.55 -1.09
CA SER A 29 1.24 4.35 -0.33
C SER A 29 2.09 3.40 -1.18
N TYR A 30 1.72 3.18 -2.44
CA TYR A 30 2.51 2.35 -3.35
C TYR A 30 3.91 2.93 -3.61
N ASN A 31 4.00 4.23 -3.92
CA ASN A 31 5.29 4.87 -4.17
C ASN A 31 6.20 4.83 -2.95
N TRP A 32 5.63 5.07 -1.76
CA TRP A 32 6.36 4.99 -0.50
C TRP A 32 6.87 3.57 -0.24
N ALA A 33 6.00 2.55 -0.37
CA ALA A 33 6.41 1.16 -0.17
C ALA A 33 7.51 0.72 -1.15
N LEU A 34 7.42 1.14 -2.42
CA LEU A 34 8.43 0.85 -3.43
C LEU A 34 9.78 1.51 -3.10
N GLU A 35 9.77 2.74 -2.60
CA GLU A 35 11.00 3.43 -2.16
C GLU A 35 11.64 2.70 -0.97
N GLN A 36 10.85 2.30 0.03
CA GLN A 36 11.34 1.56 1.18
C GLN A 36 11.93 0.20 0.78
N TRP A 37 11.25 -0.53 -0.10
CA TRP A 37 11.73 -1.80 -0.62
C TRP A 37 13.08 -1.66 -1.33
N LYS A 38 13.24 -0.62 -2.16
CA LYS A 38 14.52 -0.33 -2.84
C LYS A 38 15.65 -0.05 -1.85
N LYS A 39 15.39 0.71 -0.78
CA LYS A 39 16.38 1.01 0.27
C LYS A 39 16.83 -0.28 0.98
N GLN A 40 15.88 -1.12 1.38
CA GLN A 40 16.16 -2.39 2.03
C GLN A 40 16.93 -3.35 1.10
N TYR A 41 16.57 -3.37 -0.18
CA TYR A 41 17.26 -4.19 -1.18
C TYR A 41 18.71 -3.76 -1.38
N GLN A 42 18.95 -2.45 -1.48
CA GLN A 42 20.30 -1.91 -1.60
C GLN A 42 21.15 -2.23 -0.36
N ALA A 43 20.57 -2.08 0.84
CA ALA A 43 21.26 -2.43 2.08
C ALA A 43 21.64 -3.92 2.14
N HIS A 44 20.72 -4.81 1.75
CA HIS A 44 21.00 -6.25 1.65
C HIS A 44 22.08 -6.58 0.60
N LYS A 45 22.10 -5.84 -0.51
CA LYS A 45 23.13 -6.01 -1.56
C LYS A 45 24.52 -5.63 -1.04
N GLU A 46 24.60 -4.62 -0.17
CA GLU A 46 25.85 -4.16 0.45
C GLU A 46 26.29 -5.06 1.61
N ASN A 47 25.34 -5.54 2.41
CA ASN A 47 25.58 -6.47 3.51
C ASN A 47 24.61 -7.67 3.41
N PRO A 48 25.07 -8.83 2.94
CA PRO A 48 24.26 -10.04 2.79
C PRO A 48 23.70 -10.61 4.10
N ASP A 49 24.24 -10.21 5.26
CA ASP A 49 23.77 -10.64 6.58
C ASP A 49 22.43 -9.98 6.96
N LEU A 50 22.06 -8.88 6.29
CA LEU A 50 20.78 -8.23 6.50
C LEU A 50 19.63 -9.05 5.89
N PRO A 51 18.42 -9.02 6.47
CA PRO A 51 17.30 -9.78 5.93
C PRO A 51 16.92 -9.26 4.54
N LYS A 52 16.76 -10.19 3.58
CA LYS A 52 16.27 -9.87 2.25
C LYS A 52 14.89 -9.22 2.35
N PRO A 53 14.62 -8.11 1.63
CA PRO A 53 13.29 -7.52 1.60
C PRO A 53 12.31 -8.48 0.91
N THR A 54 11.64 -9.27 1.73
CA THR A 54 10.68 -10.29 1.33
C THR A 54 9.30 -9.89 1.84
N GLN A 55 8.26 -10.46 1.25
CA GLN A 55 6.88 -10.24 1.68
C GLN A 55 6.62 -10.72 3.12
N TYR A 56 7.53 -11.51 3.69
CA TYR A 56 7.39 -12.19 4.97
C TYR A 56 8.55 -11.83 5.90
N ILE A 57 8.22 -11.24 7.05
CA ILE A 57 9.20 -10.96 8.09
C ILE A 57 9.16 -12.15 9.09
N PRO A 58 10.24 -12.94 9.24
CA PRO A 58 10.22 -14.15 10.07
C PRO A 58 9.80 -13.91 11.53
N ILE A 59 10.20 -12.78 12.12
CA ILE A 59 9.89 -12.41 13.51
C ILE A 59 8.38 -12.25 13.83
N PHE A 60 7.51 -12.03 12.83
CA PHE A 60 6.05 -11.99 13.06
C PHE A 60 5.37 -13.34 12.85
N SER A 61 6.12 -14.39 12.50
CA SER A 61 5.53 -15.72 12.29
C SER A 61 5.60 -16.63 13.50
N GLU A 62 6.64 -16.48 14.34
CA GLU A 62 6.72 -17.18 15.62
C GLU A 62 5.69 -16.68 16.64
N SER A 63 5.21 -15.43 16.54
CA SER A 63 4.20 -14.91 17.47
C SER A 63 2.76 -15.34 17.17
N TYR A 64 2.46 -15.76 15.93
CA TYR A 64 1.12 -16.23 15.52
C TYR A 64 0.89 -17.72 15.76
N ASN A 65 1.94 -18.49 16.03
CA ASN A 65 1.84 -19.94 16.25
C ASN A 65 1.65 -20.32 17.74
N ASN A 66 1.56 -19.35 18.65
CA ASN A 66 1.44 -19.58 20.10
C ASN A 66 0.15 -19.00 20.73
N THR A 67 -0.92 -18.79 19.94
CA THR A 67 -2.21 -18.26 20.44
C THR A 67 -3.46 -19.05 20.04
N PHE A 68 -3.30 -20.34 19.72
CA PHE A 68 -4.39 -21.33 19.72
C PHE A 68 -3.91 -22.68 20.27
#